data_AF-A0A1S3LZJ8-F1
#
_entry.id   AF-A0A1S3LZJ8-F1
#
_cell.length_a   1.000
_cell.length_b   1.000
_cell.length_c   1.000
_cell.angle_alpha   90.00
_cell.angle_beta   90.00
_cell.angle_gamma   90.00
#
_symmetry.space_group_name_H-M   'P 1'
#
loop_
_entity.id
_entity.type
_entity.pdbx_description
1 polymer ?
#
loop_
_entity_poly.entity_id
_entity_poly.type
_entity_poly.pdbx_seq_one_letter_code
_entity_poly.pdbx_strand_id
1 'polypeptide(L)'
;MTDAQNYPMPTESKEVLNSNLPPPYPHGETQVDSMPPYMPPPYSAAPAMYPPSPYPPVLYPPQAGVDMGTLPPGECNPLGEPGSSSPEADAALLVSSFDDKTIRKAFIRKVFSVVTLQLLVTFSIVCVFTFSSVVRAAVQSNIWIYLSSYILFAVVAISLSYSNSFSRSHPWNLVGLSVVTLTLSYLVGTVASFHDTTAVVIAMGATVAISFTIIIFSAQTRVDFTICNGILLVLAVDLLMFSFFCSFFYSNVLQIVYGSLGALLFSLFLAIDCQLVMGRQKYALDPEEYVFAALILYLDIINIFLYLLIIMGGSSK
;
A
#
# COMPACT_ATOMS: atom_id res chain seq x y z
N MET A 1 -64.57 -60.34 -33.93
CA MET A 1 -63.60 -60.26 -32.82
C MET A 1 -62.98 -58.89 -32.91
N THR A 2 -63.64 -57.92 -32.28
CA THR A 2 -63.32 -57.45 -30.91
C THR A 2 -61.99 -56.72 -30.92
N ASP A 3 -61.84 -55.49 -30.45
CA ASP A 3 -62.72 -54.45 -29.89
C ASP A 3 -61.73 -53.29 -29.59
N ALA A 4 -62.08 -52.04 -29.89
CA ALA A 4 -62.45 -51.01 -28.90
C ALA A 4 -61.28 -50.60 -27.97
N GLN A 5 -60.91 -49.34 -27.73
CA GLN A 5 -61.51 -47.99 -27.80
C GLN A 5 -60.31 -47.01 -27.76
N ASN A 6 -60.10 -45.98 -28.57
CA ASN A 6 -60.90 -44.80 -28.93
C ASN A 6 -61.34 -43.92 -27.73
N TYR A 7 -60.61 -42.80 -27.53
CA TYR A 7 -60.99 -41.39 -27.22
C TYR A 7 -62.27 -41.10 -26.40
N PRO A 8 -62.35 -40.01 -25.57
CA PRO A 8 -62.19 -38.64 -26.10
C PRO A 8 -61.62 -37.55 -25.19
N MET A 9 -61.00 -36.57 -25.85
CA MET A 9 -60.97 -35.15 -25.47
C MET A 9 -62.37 -34.55 -25.65
N PRO A 10 -62.84 -33.66 -24.76
CA PRO A 10 -63.93 -32.75 -25.08
C PRO A 10 -63.38 -31.45 -25.68
N THR A 11 -63.60 -31.31 -27.00
CA THR A 11 -63.98 -30.08 -27.72
C THR A 11 -65.07 -29.31 -26.98
N GLU A 12 -65.14 -27.98 -26.98
CA GLU A 12 -65.74 -27.11 -28.03
C GLU A 12 -65.73 -25.68 -27.41
N SER A 13 -65.41 -24.57 -28.08
CA SER A 13 -65.91 -24.01 -29.33
C SER A 13 -64.86 -23.06 -29.95
N LYS A 14 -64.52 -23.20 -31.25
CA LYS A 14 -64.93 -22.33 -32.38
C LYS A 14 -64.88 -20.83 -32.00
N GLU A 15 -64.10 -19.96 -32.61
CA GLU A 15 -64.08 -19.52 -34.02
C GLU A 15 -63.22 -18.20 -33.93
N VAL A 16 -62.18 -17.90 -34.72
CA VAL A 16 -62.17 -17.31 -36.06
C VAL A 16 -60.70 -16.91 -36.32
N LEU A 17 -60.20 -17.27 -37.50
CA LEU A 17 -59.02 -16.71 -38.14
C LEU A 17 -59.15 -15.16 -38.24
N ASN A 18 -58.31 -14.39 -37.55
CA ASN A 18 -58.03 -13.04 -38.01
C ASN A 18 -56.63 -12.56 -37.61
N SER A 19 -55.83 -12.33 -38.64
CA SER A 19 -54.67 -11.46 -38.65
C SER A 19 -55.00 -10.12 -37.98
N ASN A 20 -54.25 -9.69 -36.97
CA ASN A 20 -54.09 -8.27 -36.61
C ASN A 20 -52.97 -8.11 -35.57
N LEU A 21 -51.79 -7.70 -36.07
CA LEU A 21 -50.82 -6.93 -35.31
C LEU A 21 -51.52 -5.66 -34.76
N PRO A 22 -51.17 -5.17 -33.56
CA PRO A 22 -51.74 -3.94 -33.05
C PRO A 22 -51.39 -2.72 -33.94
N PRO A 23 -52.30 -1.75 -34.05
CA PRO A 23 -52.27 -0.69 -35.06
C PRO A 23 -51.18 0.37 -34.79
N PRO A 24 -50.71 1.09 -35.84
CA PRO A 24 -49.89 2.27 -35.67
C PRO A 24 -50.75 3.42 -35.12
N TYR A 25 -50.26 4.08 -34.08
CA TYR A 25 -50.93 5.24 -33.51
C TYR A 25 -50.93 6.45 -34.47
N PRO A 26 -51.94 7.33 -34.40
CA PRO A 26 -52.29 8.26 -35.47
C PRO A 26 -51.42 9.52 -35.48
N HIS A 27 -51.20 10.05 -36.69
CA HIS A 27 -50.68 11.38 -36.94
C HIS A 27 -51.55 12.46 -36.27
N GLY A 28 -50.95 13.18 -35.32
CA GLY A 28 -51.36 14.53 -34.95
C GLY A 28 -50.25 15.49 -35.40
N GLU A 29 -50.55 16.35 -36.36
CA GLU A 29 -49.68 17.44 -36.79
C GLU A 29 -49.49 18.41 -35.63
N THR A 30 -48.25 18.59 -35.18
CA THR A 30 -47.85 19.80 -34.47
C THR A 30 -46.40 20.09 -34.80
N GLN A 31 -46.20 21.29 -35.34
CA GLN A 31 -44.97 21.96 -35.77
C GLN A 31 -43.65 21.32 -35.33
N VAL A 32 -42.85 20.93 -36.33
CA VAL A 32 -41.41 20.70 -36.21
C VAL A 32 -40.75 22.03 -35.91
N ASP A 33 -40.46 22.29 -34.63
CA ASP A 33 -39.50 23.33 -34.26
C ASP A 33 -38.10 22.70 -34.34
N SER A 34 -37.37 23.10 -35.37
CA SER A 34 -36.01 22.65 -35.64
C SER A 34 -35.10 22.94 -34.43
N MET A 35 -34.48 21.89 -33.88
CA MET A 35 -33.36 22.05 -32.95
C MET A 35 -32.27 22.91 -33.60
N PRO A 36 -31.74 23.92 -32.90
CA PRO A 36 -30.67 24.74 -33.44
C PRO A 36 -29.38 23.92 -33.58
N PRO A 37 -28.50 24.25 -34.53
CA PRO A 37 -27.21 23.61 -34.66
C PRO A 37 -26.41 23.82 -33.36
N TYR A 38 -25.83 22.73 -32.85
CA TYR A 38 -24.92 22.77 -31.70
C TYR A 38 -23.68 23.60 -32.07
N MET A 39 -23.65 24.87 -31.65
CA MET A 39 -22.43 25.68 -31.70
C MET A 39 -21.57 25.33 -30.48
N PRO A 40 -20.27 25.03 -30.66
CA PRO A 40 -19.36 24.94 -29.51
C PRO A 40 -19.28 26.31 -28.81
N PRO A 41 -19.03 26.33 -27.48
CA PRO A 41 -18.94 27.59 -26.73
C PRO A 41 -17.79 28.46 -27.26
N PRO A 42 -17.90 29.80 -27.16
CA PRO A 42 -16.80 30.68 -27.51
C PRO A 42 -15.64 30.37 -26.56
N TYR A 43 -14.45 30.20 -27.12
CA TYR A 43 -13.22 30.17 -26.33
C TYR A 43 -13.17 31.44 -25.48
N SER A 44 -13.34 31.27 -24.17
CA SER A 44 -12.97 32.28 -23.18
C SER A 44 -11.51 32.65 -23.40
N ALA A 45 -11.23 33.95 -23.35
CA ALA A 45 -9.91 34.53 -23.52
C ALA A 45 -8.81 33.82 -22.73
N ALA A 46 -7.59 33.88 -23.28
CA ALA A 46 -6.34 33.41 -22.72
C ALA A 46 -6.20 33.66 -21.20
N PRO A 47 -5.49 32.78 -20.46
CA PRO A 47 -5.20 33.02 -19.06
C PRO A 47 -4.45 34.35 -18.90
N ALA A 48 -4.86 35.15 -17.91
CA ALA A 48 -4.18 36.38 -17.55
C ALA A 48 -2.69 36.10 -17.28
N MET A 49 -1.81 36.71 -18.07
CA MET A 49 -0.39 36.79 -17.73
C MET A 49 -0.25 37.57 -16.43
N TYR A 50 0.33 36.93 -15.41
CA TYR A 50 0.87 37.68 -14.27
C TYR A 50 1.99 38.61 -14.79
N PRO A 51 2.03 39.89 -14.36
CA PRO A 51 3.19 40.72 -14.64
C PRO A 51 4.42 40.13 -13.90
N PRO A 52 5.61 40.13 -14.53
CA PRO A 52 6.81 39.66 -13.87
C PRO A 52 7.15 40.55 -12.68
N SER A 53 7.44 39.93 -11.52
CA SER A 53 8.01 40.65 -10.38
C SER A 53 9.41 41.19 -10.73
N PRO A 54 9.76 42.42 -10.34
CA PRO A 54 11.07 42.98 -10.61
C PRO A 54 12.13 42.30 -9.71
N TYR A 55 13.02 41.51 -10.31
CA TYR A 55 14.24 41.07 -9.65
C TYR A 55 15.25 42.23 -9.61
N PRO A 56 16.07 42.37 -8.54
CA PRO A 56 17.16 43.34 -8.52
C PRO A 56 18.26 42.93 -9.51
N PRO A 57 18.95 43.88 -10.15
CA PRO A 57 19.97 43.57 -11.15
C PRO A 57 21.22 42.94 -10.50
N VAL A 58 21.58 41.75 -10.98
CA VAL A 58 22.88 41.14 -10.70
C VAL A 58 23.93 41.84 -11.57
N LEU A 59 24.87 42.52 -10.93
CA LEU A 59 26.05 43.12 -11.56
C LEU A 59 27.01 42.02 -12.02
N TYR A 60 27.21 41.87 -13.33
CA TYR A 60 28.30 41.09 -13.89
C TYR A 60 29.54 41.98 -14.05
N PRO A 61 30.76 41.51 -13.71
CA PRO A 61 31.99 42.19 -14.05
C PRO A 61 32.27 42.09 -15.56
N PRO A 62 32.95 43.07 -16.18
CA PRO A 62 33.08 43.15 -17.63
C PRO A 62 34.05 42.09 -18.17
N GLN A 63 33.59 41.26 -19.12
CA GLN A 63 34.46 40.45 -19.95
C GLN A 63 34.95 41.26 -21.16
N ALA A 64 36.26 41.19 -21.38
CA ALA A 64 36.96 41.79 -22.50
C ALA A 64 36.44 41.24 -23.84
N GLY A 65 36.28 42.14 -24.81
CA GLY A 65 35.59 41.88 -26.06
C GLY A 65 36.26 40.88 -26.98
N VAL A 66 35.44 40.22 -27.79
CA VAL A 66 35.81 39.64 -29.07
C VAL A 66 34.68 39.91 -30.06
N ASP A 67 35.09 40.37 -31.25
CA ASP A 67 34.32 40.91 -32.36
C ASP A 67 33.09 40.12 -32.80
N MET A 68 32.04 40.87 -33.12
CA MET A 68 30.84 40.42 -33.82
C MET A 68 31.09 40.51 -35.32
N GLY A 69 31.31 39.37 -35.98
CA GLY A 69 31.50 39.29 -37.43
C GLY A 69 30.79 38.10 -38.05
N THR A 70 29.69 38.37 -38.74
CA THR A 70 29.08 37.57 -39.84
C THR A 70 28.59 36.14 -39.54
N LEU A 71 27.27 35.99 -39.39
CA LEU A 71 26.56 34.71 -39.53
C LEU A 71 26.00 34.55 -40.96
N PRO A 72 26.16 33.40 -41.64
CA PRO A 72 25.26 32.98 -42.69
C PRO A 72 24.21 31.96 -42.16
N PRO A 73 23.05 31.81 -42.83
CA PRO A 73 21.90 31.09 -42.29
C PRO A 73 21.98 29.58 -42.57
N GLY A 74 21.70 28.80 -41.51
CA GLY A 74 21.06 27.49 -41.49
C GLY A 74 21.44 26.44 -42.55
N GLU A 75 22.20 25.43 -42.13
CA GLU A 75 22.11 24.08 -42.69
C GLU A 75 21.97 23.04 -41.57
N CYS A 76 20.80 22.39 -41.54
CA CYS A 76 20.62 21.10 -40.89
C CYS A 76 21.50 20.07 -41.60
N ASN A 77 22.32 19.32 -40.86
CA ASN A 77 22.73 17.99 -41.30
C ASN A 77 22.75 17.00 -40.11
N PRO A 78 22.17 15.79 -40.28
CA PRO A 78 22.21 14.72 -39.30
C PRO A 78 23.48 13.86 -39.47
N LEU A 79 23.86 13.15 -38.41
CA LEU A 79 24.97 12.19 -38.27
C LEU A 79 26.36 12.75 -37.87
N GLY A 80 26.67 12.59 -36.59
CA GLY A 80 27.89 11.90 -36.12
C GLY A 80 29.05 12.76 -35.64
N GLU A 81 29.22 12.90 -34.32
CA GLU A 81 30.49 12.63 -33.61
C GLU A 81 30.26 12.51 -32.08
N PRO A 82 31.02 11.64 -31.37
CA PRO A 82 30.91 11.45 -29.93
C PRO A 82 31.89 12.33 -29.16
N GLY A 83 31.41 13.05 -28.14
CA GLY A 83 32.26 13.61 -27.10
C GLY A 83 32.41 15.12 -27.10
N SER A 84 31.55 15.77 -26.33
CA SER A 84 31.86 17.02 -25.64
C SER A 84 31.00 17.12 -24.37
N SER A 85 31.11 16.13 -23.48
CA SER A 85 30.74 16.39 -22.10
C SER A 85 31.75 17.40 -21.56
N SER A 86 31.28 18.61 -21.23
CA SER A 86 32.15 19.56 -20.56
C SER A 86 32.59 18.92 -19.23
N PRO A 87 33.87 19.02 -18.83
CA PRO A 87 34.33 18.45 -17.56
C PRO A 87 33.54 19.02 -16.36
N GLU A 88 32.92 20.19 -16.52
CA GLU A 88 32.00 20.79 -15.55
C GLU A 88 30.62 20.12 -15.49
N ALA A 89 30.06 19.69 -16.62
CA ALA A 89 28.79 18.94 -16.64
C ALA A 89 28.99 17.54 -16.07
N ASP A 90 30.10 16.88 -16.39
CA ASP A 90 30.48 15.63 -15.77
C ASP A 90 30.70 15.85 -14.26
N ALA A 91 31.51 16.82 -13.84
CA ALA A 91 31.68 17.23 -12.43
C ALA A 91 30.35 17.48 -11.69
N ALA A 92 29.39 18.16 -12.31
CA ALA A 92 28.09 18.43 -11.73
C ALA A 92 27.23 17.15 -11.63
N LEU A 93 27.27 16.26 -12.63
CA LEU A 93 26.53 15.00 -12.64
C LEU A 93 27.02 14.00 -11.61
N LEU A 94 28.34 13.91 -11.34
CA LEU A 94 28.80 13.03 -10.27
C LEU A 94 28.56 13.64 -8.90
N VAL A 95 28.71 14.96 -8.72
CA VAL A 95 28.36 15.64 -7.46
C VAL A 95 26.89 15.43 -7.13
N SER A 96 25.97 15.60 -8.09
CA SER A 96 24.53 15.31 -7.88
C SER A 96 24.28 13.82 -7.58
N SER A 97 24.94 12.90 -8.30
CA SER A 97 24.84 11.47 -8.04
C SER A 97 25.36 11.04 -6.65
N PHE A 98 26.41 11.70 -6.15
CA PHE A 98 26.93 11.46 -4.81
C PHE A 98 26.00 12.01 -3.74
N ASP A 99 25.38 13.17 -3.96
CA ASP A 99 24.43 13.76 -3.03
C ASP A 99 23.17 12.89 -2.93
N ASP A 100 22.62 12.45 -4.06
CA ASP A 100 21.48 11.52 -4.11
C ASP A 100 21.75 10.21 -3.35
N LYS A 101 22.94 9.62 -3.54
CA LYS A 101 23.34 8.40 -2.82
C LYS A 101 23.47 8.63 -1.32
N THR A 102 23.95 9.80 -0.92
CA THR A 102 24.17 10.16 0.49
C THR A 102 22.84 10.44 1.20
N ILE A 103 21.98 11.24 0.56
CA ILE A 103 20.60 11.51 1.01
C ILE A 103 19.83 10.21 1.16
N ARG A 104 19.91 9.31 0.17
CA ARG A 104 19.24 7.99 0.24
C ARG A 104 19.76 7.12 1.36
N LYS A 105 21.08 7.04 1.57
CA LYS A 105 21.66 6.30 2.70
C LYS A 105 21.22 6.87 4.05
N ALA A 106 21.11 8.20 4.16
CA ALA A 106 20.62 8.86 5.36
C ALA A 106 19.13 8.55 5.61
N PHE A 107 18.30 8.59 4.57
CA PHE A 107 16.89 8.19 4.62
C PHE A 107 16.73 6.74 5.09
N ILE A 108 17.42 5.80 4.43
CA ILE A 108 17.38 4.37 4.78
C ILE A 108 17.79 4.18 6.25
N ARG A 109 18.91 4.78 6.67
CA ARG A 109 19.37 4.70 8.07
C ARG A 109 18.32 5.23 9.05
N LYS A 110 17.66 6.34 8.70
CA LYS A 110 16.62 6.95 9.52
C LYS A 110 15.40 6.04 9.66
N VAL A 111 14.89 5.48 8.56
CA VAL A 111 13.75 4.55 8.56
C VAL A 111 14.06 3.32 9.41
N PHE A 112 15.17 2.62 9.14
CA PHE A 112 15.53 1.43 9.89
C PHE A 112 15.84 1.71 11.37
N SER A 113 16.39 2.88 11.69
CA SER A 113 16.58 3.30 13.09
C SER A 113 15.25 3.48 13.82
N VAL A 114 14.24 4.05 13.15
CA VAL A 114 12.90 4.21 13.71
C VAL A 114 12.24 2.85 13.90
N VAL A 115 12.27 1.98 12.89
CA VAL A 115 11.71 0.61 12.98
C VAL A 115 12.35 -0.19 14.10
N THR A 116 13.68 -0.10 14.24
CA THR A 116 14.42 -0.79 15.32
C THR A 116 13.95 -0.33 16.70
N LEU A 117 13.74 0.98 16.88
CA LEU A 117 13.22 1.54 18.13
C LEU A 117 11.79 1.06 18.39
N GLN A 118 10.93 1.03 17.37
CA GLN A 118 9.55 0.53 17.49
C GLN A 118 9.54 -0.93 17.95
N LEU A 119 10.32 -1.80 17.30
CA LEU A 119 10.43 -3.21 17.67
C LEU A 119 10.99 -3.42 19.07
N LEU A 120 11.97 -2.62 19.50
CA LEU A 120 12.52 -2.69 20.84
C LEU A 120 11.44 -2.39 21.89
N VAL A 121 10.65 -1.33 21.67
CA VAL A 121 9.52 -0.98 22.55
C VAL A 121 8.48 -2.11 22.58
N THR A 122 8.11 -2.65 21.41
CA THR A 122 7.11 -3.72 21.32
C THR A 122 7.56 -4.99 22.01
N PHE A 123 8.76 -5.49 21.72
CA PHE A 123 9.28 -6.70 22.35
C PHE A 123 9.51 -6.51 23.86
N SER A 124 9.83 -5.30 24.31
CA SER A 124 9.91 -5.01 25.75
C SER A 124 8.54 -5.16 26.42
N ILE A 125 7.48 -4.61 25.83
CA ILE A 125 6.11 -4.74 26.33
C ILE A 125 5.65 -6.21 26.29
N VAL A 126 5.91 -6.91 25.18
CA VAL A 126 5.62 -8.36 25.05
C VAL A 126 6.32 -9.14 26.16
N CYS A 127 7.61 -8.91 26.41
CA CYS A 127 8.35 -9.54 27.50
C CYS A 127 7.69 -9.28 28.87
N VAL A 128 7.26 -8.05 29.16
CA VAL A 128 6.58 -7.74 30.43
C VAL A 128 5.28 -8.55 30.56
N PHE A 129 4.47 -8.62 29.51
CA PHE A 129 3.20 -9.36 29.52
C PHE A 129 3.40 -10.88 29.59
N THR A 130 4.49 -11.39 29.02
CA THR A 130 4.80 -12.82 28.97
C THR A 130 5.47 -13.32 30.24
N PHE A 131 6.45 -12.60 30.79
CA PHE A 131 7.24 -13.04 31.95
C PHE A 131 6.63 -12.64 33.30
N SER A 132 5.82 -11.58 33.37
CA SER A 132 5.16 -11.20 34.61
C SER A 132 3.92 -12.06 34.85
N SER A 133 4.00 -12.94 35.86
CA SER A 133 2.86 -13.78 36.27
C SER A 133 1.66 -12.96 36.70
N VAL A 134 1.88 -11.80 37.34
CA VAL A 134 0.80 -10.90 37.79
C VAL A 134 0.07 -10.28 36.61
N VAL A 135 0.81 -9.76 35.62
CA VAL A 135 0.21 -9.16 34.42
C VAL A 135 -0.51 -10.22 33.60
N ARG A 136 0.12 -11.38 33.38
CA ARG A 136 -0.47 -12.49 32.65
C ARG A 136 -1.78 -12.98 33.30
N ALA A 137 -1.78 -13.18 34.63
CA ALA A 137 -2.98 -13.58 35.35
C ALA A 137 -4.09 -12.51 35.29
N ALA A 138 -3.73 -11.22 35.41
CA ALA A 138 -4.69 -10.13 35.31
C ALA A 138 -5.37 -10.09 33.93
N VAL A 139 -4.61 -10.25 32.84
CA VAL A 139 -5.11 -10.26 31.45
C VAL A 139 -6.00 -11.48 31.22
N GLN A 140 -5.57 -12.67 31.64
CA GLN A 140 -6.33 -13.92 31.44
C GLN A 140 -7.61 -13.98 32.28
N SER A 141 -7.62 -13.37 33.46
CA SER A 141 -8.81 -13.30 34.33
C SER A 141 -9.85 -12.29 33.85
N ASN A 142 -9.43 -11.26 33.11
CA ASN A 142 -10.30 -10.14 32.75
C ASN A 142 -10.37 -9.96 31.24
N ILE A 143 -11.41 -10.54 30.62
CA ILE A 143 -11.67 -10.42 29.18
C ILE A 143 -11.75 -8.95 28.72
N TRP A 144 -12.13 -8.03 29.61
CA TRP A 144 -12.16 -6.59 29.33
C TRP A 144 -10.80 -6.01 28.97
N ILE A 145 -9.70 -6.53 29.53
CA ILE A 145 -8.34 -6.08 29.20
C ILE A 145 -8.00 -6.49 27.76
N TYR A 146 -8.33 -7.74 27.40
CA TYR A 146 -8.18 -8.24 26.04
C TYR A 146 -9.01 -7.43 25.05
N LEU A 147 -10.31 -7.23 25.30
CA LEU A 147 -11.19 -6.47 24.43
C LEU A 147 -10.76 -4.99 24.32
N SER A 148 -10.33 -4.38 25.44
CA SER A 148 -9.83 -3.00 25.47
C SER A 148 -8.62 -2.82 24.57
N SER A 149 -7.71 -3.79 24.50
CA SER A 149 -6.53 -3.70 23.63
C SER A 149 -6.88 -3.61 22.14
N TYR A 150 -7.87 -4.38 21.69
CA TYR A 150 -8.38 -4.32 20.30
C TYR A 150 -9.11 -3.01 20.01
N ILE A 151 -9.99 -2.57 20.92
CA ILE A 151 -10.74 -1.31 20.75
C ILE A 151 -9.77 -0.13 20.70
N LEU A 152 -8.79 -0.08 21.60
CA LEU A 152 -7.82 1.02 21.66
C LEU A 152 -6.99 1.09 20.39
N PHE A 153 -6.49 -0.05 19.89
CA PHE A 153 -5.77 -0.09 18.61
C PHE A 153 -6.65 0.37 17.45
N ALA A 154 -7.89 -0.12 17.36
CA ALA A 154 -8.83 0.26 16.30
C ALA A 154 -9.15 1.76 16.31
N VAL A 155 -9.45 2.34 17.48
CA VAL A 155 -9.73 3.78 17.62
C VAL A 155 -8.52 4.61 17.17
N VAL A 156 -7.31 4.25 17.59
CA VAL A 156 -6.09 4.96 17.17
C VAL A 156 -5.85 4.83 15.67
N ALA A 157 -5.97 3.62 15.11
CA ALA A 157 -5.77 3.37 13.69
C ALA A 157 -6.78 4.16 12.84
N ILE A 158 -8.07 4.14 13.21
CA ILE A 158 -9.12 4.89 12.54
C ILE A 158 -8.85 6.40 12.65
N SER A 159 -8.51 6.89 13.84
CA SER A 159 -8.23 8.31 14.07
C SER A 159 -7.06 8.81 13.20
N LEU A 160 -6.03 7.99 13.01
CA LEU A 160 -4.88 8.34 12.16
C LEU A 160 -5.22 8.29 10.67
N SER A 161 -6.07 7.35 10.23
CA SER A 161 -6.56 7.30 8.85
C SER A 161 -7.33 8.57 8.46
N TYR A 162 -8.14 9.12 9.37
CA TYR A 162 -8.87 10.37 9.12
C TYR A 162 -8.00 11.62 9.27
N SER A 163 -6.97 11.59 10.12
CA SER A 163 -6.09 12.73 10.40
C SER A 163 -4.84 12.79 9.52
N ASN A 164 -4.92 12.26 8.28
CA ASN A 164 -3.79 12.15 7.36
C ASN A 164 -3.05 13.49 7.12
N SER A 165 -3.74 14.63 7.21
CA SER A 165 -3.12 15.97 7.15
C SER A 165 -2.24 16.29 8.37
N PHE A 166 -2.61 15.82 9.55
CA PHE A 166 -1.87 16.01 10.82
C PHE A 166 -0.63 15.11 10.90
N SER A 167 -0.68 13.93 10.29
CA SER A 167 0.43 12.97 10.20
C SER A 167 1.54 13.39 9.22
N ARG A 168 1.32 14.41 8.39
CA ARG A 168 2.31 14.88 7.40
C ARG A 168 3.16 16.06 7.89
N SER A 169 2.78 16.67 9.01
CA SER A 169 3.52 17.79 9.59
C SER A 169 4.47 17.31 10.69
N HIS A 170 5.74 17.68 10.61
CA HIS A 170 6.67 17.50 11.72
C HIS A 170 6.28 18.47 12.87
N PRO A 171 6.24 18.04 14.14
CA PRO A 171 6.63 16.74 14.71
C PRO A 171 5.47 15.73 14.90
N TRP A 172 4.25 16.09 14.49
CA TRP A 172 3.04 15.30 14.72
C TRP A 172 3.08 13.91 14.10
N ASN A 173 3.83 13.74 13.00
CA ASN A 173 4.09 12.45 12.37
C ASN A 173 4.75 11.44 13.32
N LEU A 174 5.75 11.88 14.12
CA LEU A 174 6.43 11.03 15.10
C LEU A 174 5.54 10.73 16.30
N VAL A 175 4.72 11.69 16.72
CA VAL A 175 3.73 11.46 17.80
C VAL A 175 2.73 10.40 17.36
N GLY A 176 2.13 10.54 16.17
CA GLY A 176 1.21 9.54 15.61
C GLY A 176 1.85 8.15 15.52
N LEU A 177 3.08 8.07 15.01
CA LEU A 177 3.85 6.83 14.96
C LEU A 177 4.04 6.20 16.34
N SER A 178 4.42 7.00 17.34
CA SER A 178 4.63 6.52 18.71
C SER A 178 3.35 5.98 19.33
N VAL A 179 2.21 6.65 19.11
CA VAL A 179 0.90 6.22 19.63
C VAL A 179 0.49 4.89 19.00
N VAL A 180 0.62 4.72 17.68
CA VAL A 180 0.36 3.43 17.02
C VAL A 180 1.28 2.34 17.55
N THR A 181 2.56 2.66 17.73
CA THR A 181 3.54 1.70 18.23
C THR A 181 3.14 1.22 19.62
N LEU A 182 2.79 2.12 20.54
CA LEU A 182 2.39 1.78 21.90
C LEU A 182 1.07 0.98 21.95
N THR A 183 0.05 1.40 21.20
CA THR A 183 -1.24 0.69 21.20
C THR A 183 -1.14 -0.68 20.53
N LEU A 184 -0.39 -0.80 19.43
CA LEU A 184 -0.14 -2.10 18.82
C LEU A 184 0.70 -2.98 19.75
N SER A 185 1.71 -2.43 20.42
CA SER A 185 2.52 -3.19 21.39
C SER A 185 1.69 -3.72 22.56
N TYR A 186 0.71 -2.94 23.03
CA TYR A 186 -0.24 -3.38 24.05
C TYR A 186 -1.13 -4.52 23.54
N LEU A 187 -1.66 -4.41 22.32
CA LEU A 187 -2.44 -5.48 21.68
C LEU A 187 -1.61 -6.76 21.53
N VAL A 188 -0.41 -6.65 20.96
CA VAL A 188 0.49 -7.79 20.72
C VAL A 188 0.93 -8.43 22.03
N GLY A 189 1.28 -7.64 23.06
CA GLY A 189 1.62 -8.15 24.39
C GLY A 189 0.45 -8.87 25.06
N THR A 190 -0.77 -8.34 24.92
CA THR A 190 -1.99 -9.00 25.39
C THR A 190 -2.20 -10.34 24.69
N VAL A 191 -2.06 -10.41 23.36
CA VAL A 191 -2.15 -11.68 22.59
C VAL A 191 -1.07 -12.69 23.01
N ALA A 192 0.17 -12.22 23.22
CA ALA A 192 1.28 -13.06 23.66
C ALA A 192 1.05 -13.66 25.05
N SER A 193 0.33 -12.98 25.94
CA SER A 193 0.02 -13.49 27.29
C SER A 193 -0.87 -14.75 27.30
N PHE A 194 -1.62 -15.00 26.22
CA PHE A 194 -2.44 -16.20 26.03
C PHE A 194 -1.66 -17.39 25.45
N HIS A 195 -0.40 -17.18 25.06
CA HIS A 195 0.48 -18.21 24.55
C HIS A 195 1.51 -18.62 25.62
N ASP A 196 2.11 -19.80 25.44
CA ASP A 196 3.15 -20.27 26.33
C ASP A 196 4.42 -19.42 26.21
N THR A 197 5.09 -19.20 27.34
CA THR A 197 6.29 -18.35 27.41
C THR A 197 7.38 -18.84 26.46
N THR A 198 7.61 -20.16 26.42
CA THR A 198 8.57 -20.80 25.50
C THR A 198 8.19 -20.56 24.04
N ALA A 199 6.91 -20.69 23.70
CA ALA A 199 6.40 -20.43 22.35
C ALA A 199 6.60 -18.97 21.93
N VAL A 200 6.31 -18.02 22.82
CA VAL A 200 6.51 -16.58 22.58
C VAL A 200 7.98 -16.27 22.32
N VAL A 201 8.89 -16.76 23.16
CA VAL A 201 10.34 -16.50 23.03
C VAL A 201 10.90 -17.09 21.73
N ILE A 202 10.49 -18.31 21.36
CA ILE A 202 10.89 -18.93 20.08
C ILE A 202 10.35 -18.11 18.91
N ALA A 203 9.07 -17.71 18.94
CA ALA A 203 8.47 -16.90 17.89
C ALA A 203 9.19 -15.54 17.74
N MET A 204 9.51 -14.86 18.85
CA MET A 204 10.29 -13.61 18.84
C MET A 204 11.66 -13.79 18.18
N GLY A 205 12.41 -14.83 18.59
CA GLY A 205 13.72 -15.14 18.01
C GLY A 205 13.64 -15.45 16.51
N ALA A 206 12.64 -16.22 16.11
CA ALA A 206 12.38 -16.54 14.71
C ALA A 206 11.99 -15.31 13.89
N THR A 207 11.15 -14.40 14.40
CA THR A 207 10.83 -13.14 13.71
C THR A 207 12.06 -12.30 13.47
N VAL A 208 12.94 -12.15 14.47
CA VAL A 208 14.20 -11.39 14.31
C VAL A 208 15.07 -12.02 13.24
N ALA A 209 15.23 -13.35 13.25
CA ALA A 209 16.02 -14.06 12.25
C ALA A 209 15.44 -13.92 10.83
N ILE A 210 14.13 -14.13 10.66
CA ILE A 210 13.44 -14.05 9.38
C ILE A 210 13.49 -12.61 8.83
N SER A 211 13.12 -11.63 9.65
CA SER A 211 13.13 -10.21 9.24
C SER A 211 14.53 -9.75 8.86
N PHE A 212 15.55 -10.06 9.67
CA PHE A 212 16.94 -9.70 9.35
C PHE A 212 17.44 -10.35 8.07
N THR A 213 17.11 -11.63 7.86
CA THR A 213 17.46 -12.37 6.63
C THR A 213 16.81 -11.73 5.42
N ILE A 214 15.52 -11.39 5.49
CA ILE A 214 14.77 -10.74 4.40
C ILE A 214 15.32 -9.34 4.13
N ILE A 215 15.61 -8.54 5.15
CA ILE A 215 16.17 -7.19 4.98
C ILE A 215 17.52 -7.26 4.25
N ILE A 216 18.41 -8.18 4.65
CA ILE A 216 19.70 -8.39 3.98
C ILE A 216 19.48 -8.88 2.54
N PHE A 217 18.60 -9.87 2.36
CA PHE A 217 18.29 -10.41 1.04
C PHE A 217 17.73 -9.34 0.11
N SER A 218 16.79 -8.51 0.56
CA SER A 218 16.24 -7.39 -0.20
C SER A 218 17.27 -6.33 -0.55
N ALA A 219 18.29 -6.12 0.31
CA ALA A 219 19.40 -5.22 0.02
C ALA A 219 20.35 -5.77 -1.05
N GLN A 220 20.58 -7.09 -1.07
CA GLN A 220 21.55 -7.74 -1.95
C GLN A 220 20.96 -8.19 -3.30
N THR A 221 19.68 -8.55 -3.31
CA THR A 221 19.03 -9.13 -4.48
C THR A 221 19.00 -8.13 -5.65
N ARG A 222 19.15 -8.67 -6.86
CA ARG A 222 19.00 -7.93 -8.12
C ARG A 222 17.60 -8.08 -8.73
N VAL A 223 16.77 -8.96 -8.15
CA VAL A 223 15.41 -9.21 -8.61
C VAL A 223 14.47 -8.18 -7.98
N ASP A 224 13.69 -7.52 -8.81
CA ASP A 224 12.67 -6.53 -8.40
C ASP A 224 11.37 -7.24 -8.04
N PHE A 225 11.13 -7.48 -6.75
CA PHE A 225 9.91 -8.18 -6.27
C PHE A 225 8.68 -7.28 -6.30
N THR A 226 8.84 -5.96 -6.41
CA THR A 226 7.73 -4.99 -6.47
C THR A 226 6.79 -5.21 -7.66
N ILE A 227 7.26 -5.86 -8.73
CA ILE A 227 6.43 -6.25 -9.88
C ILE A 227 5.31 -7.21 -9.44
N CYS A 228 5.53 -7.98 -8.38
CA CYS A 228 4.56 -8.92 -7.82
C CYS A 228 3.58 -8.30 -6.81
N ASN A 229 3.60 -6.97 -6.59
CA ASN A 229 2.72 -6.34 -5.60
C ASN A 229 1.22 -6.63 -5.85
N GLY A 230 0.80 -6.68 -7.13
CA GLY A 230 -0.56 -7.07 -7.48
C GLY A 230 -0.90 -8.52 -7.10
N ILE A 231 0.05 -9.46 -7.26
CA ILE A 231 -0.12 -10.86 -6.85
C ILE A 231 -0.21 -10.95 -5.33
N LEU A 232 0.62 -10.19 -4.60
CA LEU A 232 0.58 -10.14 -3.15
C LEU A 232 -0.75 -9.62 -2.61
N LEU A 233 -1.35 -8.62 -3.26
CA LEU A 233 -2.67 -8.13 -2.90
C LEU A 233 -3.72 -9.24 -3.02
N VAL A 234 -3.69 -10.01 -4.11
CA VAL A 234 -4.61 -11.15 -4.30
C VAL A 234 -4.39 -12.20 -3.21
N LEU A 235 -3.14 -12.58 -2.93
CA LEU A 235 -2.82 -13.54 -1.87
C LEU A 235 -3.25 -13.03 -0.47
N ALA A 236 -3.17 -11.72 -0.21
CA ALA A 236 -3.63 -11.13 1.03
C ALA A 236 -5.15 -11.20 1.19
N VAL A 237 -5.90 -10.91 0.12
CA VAL A 237 -7.36 -11.05 0.11
C VAL A 237 -7.76 -12.52 0.27
N ASP A 238 -7.06 -13.44 -0.40
CA ASP A 238 -7.30 -14.88 -0.26
C ASP A 238 -7.02 -15.36 1.16
N LEU A 239 -5.92 -14.91 1.79
CA LEU A 239 -5.61 -15.23 3.18
C LEU A 239 -6.68 -14.68 4.15
N LEU A 240 -7.22 -13.48 3.87
CA LEU A 240 -8.30 -12.89 4.64
C LEU A 240 -9.59 -13.72 4.52
N MET A 241 -9.95 -14.14 3.31
CA MET A 241 -11.10 -15.03 3.09
C MET A 241 -10.88 -16.38 3.78
N PHE A 242 -9.67 -16.94 3.70
CA PHE A 242 -9.30 -18.17 4.38
C PHE A 242 -9.41 -18.06 5.91
N SER A 243 -9.06 -16.90 6.50
CA SER A 243 -9.27 -16.61 7.92
C SER A 243 -10.75 -16.64 8.32
N PHE A 244 -11.62 -16.05 7.49
CA PHE A 244 -13.07 -16.12 7.70
C PHE A 244 -13.58 -17.57 7.69
N PHE A 245 -13.10 -18.41 6.77
CA PHE A 245 -13.44 -19.84 6.75
C PHE A 245 -12.88 -20.60 7.97
N CYS A 246 -11.65 -20.32 8.39
CA CYS A 246 -11.04 -20.93 9.58
C CYS A 246 -11.80 -20.60 10.88
N SER A 247 -12.55 -19.49 10.92
CA SER A 247 -13.41 -19.13 12.05
C SER A 247 -14.56 -20.14 12.25
N PHE A 248 -15.08 -20.74 11.18
CA PHE A 248 -16.13 -21.77 11.26
C PHE A 248 -15.55 -23.18 11.47
N PHE A 249 -14.41 -23.47 10.86
CA PHE A 249 -13.76 -24.78 10.93
C PHE A 249 -12.51 -24.73 11.82
N TYR A 250 -12.69 -24.94 13.12
CA TYR A 250 -11.59 -24.91 14.08
C TYR A 250 -10.82 -26.23 14.10
N SER A 251 -9.54 -26.19 13.70
CA SER A 251 -8.60 -27.32 13.80
C SER A 251 -7.18 -26.80 14.03
N ASN A 252 -6.39 -27.50 14.86
CA ASN A 252 -4.99 -27.18 15.11
C ASN A 252 -4.17 -27.18 13.80
N VAL A 253 -4.46 -28.13 12.90
CA VAL A 253 -3.79 -28.19 11.59
C VAL A 253 -4.12 -26.96 10.74
N LEU A 254 -5.38 -26.52 10.73
CA LEU A 254 -5.78 -25.33 9.99
C LEU A 254 -5.11 -24.06 10.53
N GLN A 255 -4.93 -23.95 11.86
CA GLN A 255 -4.21 -22.83 12.47
C GLN A 255 -2.74 -22.81 12.07
N ILE A 256 -2.06 -23.97 12.08
CA ILE A 256 -0.66 -24.08 11.65
C ILE A 256 -0.52 -23.69 10.17
N VAL A 257 -1.41 -24.20 9.31
CA VAL A 257 -1.41 -23.85 7.88
C VAL A 257 -1.67 -22.35 7.68
N TYR A 258 -2.70 -21.80 8.33
CA TYR A 258 -3.01 -20.38 8.29
C TYR A 258 -1.84 -19.51 8.77
N GLY A 259 -1.22 -19.89 9.89
CA GLY A 259 -0.02 -19.28 10.44
C GLY A 259 1.13 -19.29 9.43
N SER A 260 1.39 -20.42 8.79
CA SER A 260 2.48 -20.57 7.82
C SER A 260 2.28 -19.72 6.55
N LEU A 261 1.05 -19.71 6.01
CA LEU A 261 0.71 -18.91 4.83
C LEU A 261 0.79 -17.41 5.13
N GLY A 262 0.30 -16.98 6.30
CA GLY A 262 0.38 -15.59 6.73
C GLY A 262 1.82 -15.14 6.96
N ALA A 263 2.64 -15.95 7.65
CA ALA A 263 4.06 -15.64 7.86
C ALA A 263 4.83 -15.54 6.53
N LEU A 264 4.55 -16.43 5.57
CA LEU A 264 5.14 -16.38 4.23
C LEU A 264 4.71 -15.12 3.46
N LEU A 265 3.43 -14.79 3.50
CA LEU A 265 2.87 -13.63 2.83
C LEU A 265 3.49 -12.32 3.34
N PHE A 266 3.48 -12.12 4.66
CA PHE A 266 4.06 -10.91 5.26
C PHE A 266 5.59 -10.87 5.15
N SER A 267 6.26 -12.02 5.04
CA SER A 267 7.68 -12.07 4.68
C SER A 267 7.94 -11.53 3.27
N LEU A 268 7.03 -11.79 2.32
CA LEU A 268 7.14 -11.27 0.96
C LEU A 268 6.76 -9.78 0.87
N PHE A 269 5.77 -9.32 1.66
CA PHE A 269 5.52 -7.87 1.84
C PHE A 269 6.74 -7.15 2.41
N LEU A 270 7.32 -7.66 3.49
CA LEU A 270 8.54 -7.11 4.08
C LEU A 270 9.67 -7.00 3.06
N ALA A 271 9.81 -8.00 2.18
CA ALA A 271 10.82 -7.98 1.13
C ALA A 271 10.58 -6.83 0.13
N ILE A 272 9.34 -6.63 -0.31
CA ILE A 272 8.94 -5.54 -1.23
C ILE A 272 9.08 -4.18 -0.57
N ASP A 273 8.60 -4.02 0.66
CA ASP A 273 8.64 -2.75 1.37
C ASP A 273 10.07 -2.35 1.71
N CYS A 274 10.95 -3.31 2.00
CA CYS A 274 12.39 -3.05 2.08
C CYS A 274 12.96 -2.53 0.75
N GLN A 275 12.54 -3.09 -0.39
CA GLN A 275 13.00 -2.63 -1.70
C GLN A 275 12.48 -1.22 -2.06
N LEU A 276 11.25 -0.90 -1.65
CA LEU A 276 10.67 0.45 -1.80
C LEU A 276 11.45 1.47 -0.95
N VAL A 277 11.74 1.15 0.30
CA VAL A 277 12.54 2.01 1.21
C VAL A 277 13.97 2.21 0.72
N MET A 278 14.58 1.18 0.12
CA MET A 278 15.93 1.28 -0.43
C MET A 278 16.00 2.07 -1.75
N GLY A 279 14.88 2.55 -2.27
CA GLY A 279 14.82 3.40 -3.45
C GLY A 279 15.29 2.71 -4.73
N ARG A 280 15.04 1.40 -4.85
CA ARG A 280 15.40 0.62 -6.05
C ARG A 280 14.35 0.68 -7.16
N GLN A 281 13.16 1.19 -6.86
CA GLN A 281 11.99 1.12 -7.74
C GLN A 281 11.58 2.48 -8.31
N LYS A 282 10.76 2.45 -9.38
CA LYS A 282 10.16 3.65 -10.00
C LYS A 282 9.26 4.45 -9.07
N TYR A 283 8.78 3.83 -7.99
CA TYR A 283 7.92 4.42 -6.95
C TYR A 283 8.70 4.56 -5.63
N ALA A 284 9.86 5.20 -5.67
CA ALA A 284 10.61 5.50 -4.45
C ALA A 284 9.79 6.48 -3.58
N LEU A 285 9.75 6.22 -2.28
CA LEU A 285 9.10 7.12 -1.34
C LEU A 285 9.88 8.43 -1.26
N ASP A 286 9.16 9.56 -1.26
CA ASP A 286 9.78 10.86 -1.03
C ASP A 286 10.49 10.86 0.33
N PRO A 287 11.63 11.55 0.47
CA PRO A 287 12.38 11.64 1.73
C PRO A 287 11.53 12.12 2.92
N GLU A 288 10.44 12.82 2.60
CA GLU A 288 9.47 13.40 3.54
C GLU A 288 8.52 12.35 4.16
N GLU A 289 8.41 11.15 3.58
CA GLU A 289 7.45 10.10 4.00
C GLU A 289 8.08 8.93 4.78
N TYR A 290 9.29 9.14 5.34
CA TYR A 290 10.02 8.10 6.09
C TYR A 290 9.23 7.48 7.25
N VAL A 291 8.30 8.24 7.85
CA VAL A 291 7.44 7.76 8.96
C VAL A 291 6.44 6.71 8.48
N PHE A 292 5.84 6.93 7.31
CA PHE A 292 4.92 5.96 6.71
C PHE A 292 5.67 4.69 6.31
N ALA A 293 6.85 4.85 5.71
CA ALA A 293 7.72 3.73 5.37
C ALA A 293 8.11 2.88 6.60
N ALA A 294 8.47 3.55 7.70
CA ALA A 294 8.78 2.89 8.96
C ALA A 294 7.55 2.16 9.53
N LEU A 295 6.37 2.78 9.46
CA LEU A 295 5.13 2.17 9.93
C LEU A 295 4.81 0.88 9.17
N ILE A 296 4.89 0.87 7.84
CA ILE A 296 4.60 -0.32 7.03
C ILE A 296 5.60 -1.45 7.35
N LEU A 297 6.91 -1.16 7.34
CA LEU A 297 7.94 -2.14 7.71
C LEU A 297 7.72 -2.71 9.13
N TYR A 298 7.36 -1.85 10.09
CA TYR A 298 7.04 -2.27 11.45
C TYR A 298 5.83 -3.20 11.49
N LEU A 299 4.74 -2.88 10.78
CA LEU A 299 3.54 -3.71 10.73
C LEU A 299 3.83 -5.08 10.11
N ASP A 300 4.63 -5.16 9.05
CA ASP A 300 5.01 -6.45 8.47
C ASP A 300 5.74 -7.34 9.46
N ILE A 301 6.73 -6.79 10.18
CA ILE A 301 7.53 -7.54 11.15
C ILE A 301 6.65 -8.02 12.31
N ILE A 302 5.74 -7.18 12.81
CA ILE A 302 4.80 -7.56 13.86
C ILE A 302 3.80 -8.61 13.37
N ASN A 303 3.32 -8.52 12.14
CA ASN A 303 2.43 -9.54 11.57
C ASN A 303 3.16 -10.88 11.42
N ILE A 304 4.41 -10.89 10.94
CA ILE A 304 5.25 -12.10 10.93
C ILE A 304 5.32 -12.69 12.35
N PHE A 305 5.57 -11.88 13.37
CA PHE A 305 5.57 -12.34 14.77
C PHE A 305 4.23 -12.96 15.20
N LEU A 306 3.11 -12.30 14.94
CA LEU A 306 1.79 -12.82 15.30
C LEU A 306 1.46 -14.13 14.58
N TYR A 307 1.81 -14.27 13.29
CA TYR A 307 1.60 -15.52 12.56
C TYR A 307 2.49 -16.65 13.05
N LEU A 308 3.76 -16.38 13.39
CA LEU A 308 4.62 -17.38 14.04
C LEU A 308 4.07 -17.79 15.40
N LEU A 309 3.50 -16.84 16.15
CA LEU A 309 2.89 -17.13 17.44
C LEU A 309 1.67 -18.06 17.30
N ILE A 310 0.85 -17.88 16.25
CA ILE A 310 -0.26 -18.80 15.91
C ILE A 310 0.26 -20.21 15.61
N ILE A 311 1.35 -20.34 14.84
CA ILE A 311 1.96 -21.65 14.53
C ILE A 311 2.38 -22.36 15.84
N MET A 312 3.06 -21.64 16.72
CA MET A 312 3.54 -22.20 17.99
C MET A 312 2.38 -22.53 18.95
N GLY A 313 1.33 -21.70 18.97
CA GLY A 313 0.12 -21.91 19.78
C GLY A 313 -0.73 -23.09 19.31
N GLY A 314 -0.85 -23.30 17.99
CA GLY A 314 -1.55 -24.43 17.40
C GLY A 314 -0.82 -25.76 17.55
N SER A 315 0.51 -25.74 17.72
CA SER A 315 1.34 -26.94 17.90
C SER A 315 1.42 -27.44 19.36
N SER A 316 1.08 -26.62 20.36
CA SER A 316 1.23 -26.97 21.79
C SER A 316 -0.05 -27.53 22.45
N LYS A 317 -1.09 -27.85 21.69
CA LYS A 317 -2.40 -28.32 22.19
C LYS A 317 -2.81 -29.67 21.61
#